data_AF-A0A075G2E4-F1
#
_entry.id   AF-A0A075G2E4-F1
#
_cell.length_a   1.000
_cell.length_b   1.000
_cell.length_c   1.000
_cell.angle_alpha   90.00
_cell.angle_beta   90.00
_cell.angle_gamma   90.00
#
_symmetry.space_group_name_H-M   'P 1'
#
loop_
_entity.id
_entity.type
_entity.pdbx_description
1 polymer ?
#
loop_
_entity_poly.entity_id
_entity_poly.type
_entity_poly.pdbx_seq_one_letter_code
_entity_poly.pdbx_strand_id
1 'polypeptide(L)'
;EVKEIALTLGRLLRATRMVKRGIGSIRQDVNISVMNSGVVEVKGVQQLDQLEKIIGYEAKRQHGLIMIAEKLKKLSITITKEDVLDVTEIFKDCESKIIQKALKSNAKIKAIRVRNFSGMFGFEPYSGIRLGKEIGQLVRFFGIGGVFHSDELPNYGINDSDVDKVRKHLELADGDGFLIIAGECSKLDYAIDSIIKRIQDAANGVPAETRAATQDGETVFLRPRPGASRMYPETDIPSISVIPEEVKLARDTADATKSWDESIAEIQQKYGLNSQLSEQIFDSVYIELFEKICENKKNSPNFVASILCSSITNLERKGFDCTLLKPEHIIESFELLASGKIPKESLEIIFENIMSGKSENVAIAMQSTDVSSMNEDELNGILDEIIQNNTELVKKLGENAVTTLMGIAMKQVRGKVSGQTVNVLLRKKISEL
;
A
#
# COMPACT_ATOMS: atom_id res chain seq x y z
N GLU A 1 -3.69 15.12 13.10
CA GLU A 1 -5.14 15.06 13.38
C GLU A 1 -5.85 13.91 12.68
N VAL A 2 -6.10 13.91 11.35
CA VAL A 2 -6.92 12.84 10.73
C VAL A 2 -6.33 11.43 10.93
N LYS A 3 -5.01 11.27 10.86
CA LYS A 3 -4.32 10.01 11.17
C LYS A 3 -4.56 9.54 12.61
N GLU A 4 -4.53 10.47 13.55
CA GLU A 4 -4.74 10.23 14.97
C GLU A 4 -6.19 9.82 15.23
N ILE A 5 -7.17 10.53 14.63
CA ILE A 5 -8.59 10.15 14.71
C ILE A 5 -8.80 8.74 14.17
N ALA A 6 -8.24 8.42 12.99
CA ALA A 6 -8.37 7.10 12.39
C ALA A 6 -7.72 6.00 13.24
N LEU A 7 -6.55 6.27 13.84
CA LEU A 7 -5.89 5.35 14.77
C LEU A 7 -6.73 5.13 16.03
N THR A 8 -7.21 6.20 16.65
CA THR A 8 -8.04 6.16 17.87
C THR A 8 -9.33 5.39 17.64
N LEU A 9 -10.04 5.66 16.52
CA LEU A 9 -11.24 4.90 16.15
C LEU A 9 -10.92 3.42 15.95
N GLY A 10 -9.82 3.10 15.28
CA GLY A 10 -9.35 1.73 15.10
C GLY A 10 -9.07 1.03 16.44
N ARG A 11 -8.40 1.72 17.38
CA ARG A 11 -8.07 1.21 18.71
C ARG A 11 -9.30 1.04 19.59
N LEU A 12 -10.25 1.98 19.57
CA LEU A 12 -11.54 1.88 20.27
C LEU A 12 -12.33 0.66 19.81
N LEU A 13 -12.44 0.47 18.49
CA LEU A 13 -13.09 -0.71 17.92
C LEU A 13 -12.38 -2.00 18.34
N ARG A 14 -11.05 -2.03 18.34
CA ARG A 14 -10.26 -3.19 18.76
C ARG A 14 -10.38 -3.52 20.25
N ALA A 15 -10.54 -2.51 21.11
CA ALA A 15 -10.70 -2.68 22.55
C ALA A 15 -11.94 -3.52 22.89
N THR A 16 -12.99 -3.45 22.06
CA THR A 16 -14.19 -4.30 22.21
C THR A 16 -13.91 -5.80 22.06
N ARG A 17 -12.81 -6.19 21.40
CA ARG A 17 -12.51 -7.56 20.95
C ARG A 17 -13.63 -8.21 20.09
N MET A 18 -14.60 -7.44 19.62
CA MET A 18 -15.76 -7.92 18.83
C MET A 18 -15.67 -7.56 17.34
N VAL A 19 -14.53 -7.02 16.89
CA VAL A 19 -14.31 -6.63 15.50
C VAL A 19 -13.42 -7.61 14.75
N LYS A 20 -13.77 -7.88 13.49
CA LYS A 20 -12.96 -8.73 12.62
C LYS A 20 -11.60 -8.08 12.36
N ARG A 21 -10.54 -8.88 12.46
CA ARG A 21 -9.16 -8.51 12.12
C ARG A 21 -8.75 -9.20 10.82
N GLY A 22 -7.88 -8.57 10.04
CA GLY A 22 -7.33 -9.14 8.80
C GLY A 22 -7.63 -8.32 7.55
N ILE A 23 -7.19 -8.84 6.40
CA ILE A 23 -7.31 -8.16 5.11
C ILE A 23 -8.79 -7.96 4.77
N GLY A 24 -9.16 -6.74 4.39
CA GLY A 24 -10.52 -6.38 3.98
C GLY A 24 -11.53 -6.22 5.12
N SER A 25 -11.13 -6.39 6.39
CA SER A 25 -12.03 -6.18 7.54
C SER A 25 -12.27 -4.71 7.88
N ILE A 26 -11.39 -3.83 7.41
CA ILE A 26 -11.47 -2.38 7.60
C ILE A 26 -11.49 -1.72 6.22
N ARG A 27 -12.41 -0.77 6.04
CA ARG A 27 -12.47 0.11 4.86
C ARG A 27 -12.49 1.54 5.36
N GLN A 28 -11.59 2.35 4.82
CA GLN A 28 -11.50 3.77 5.14
C GLN A 28 -11.56 4.55 3.84
N ASP A 29 -12.55 5.43 3.77
CA ASP A 29 -12.72 6.41 2.71
C ASP A 29 -12.62 7.79 3.36
N VAL A 30 -11.96 8.74 2.68
CA VAL A 30 -11.76 10.10 3.18
C VAL A 30 -12.41 11.11 2.24
N ASN A 31 -13.05 12.13 2.81
CA ASN A 31 -13.62 13.24 2.05
C ASN A 31 -12.71 14.44 2.21
N ILE A 32 -12.20 14.97 1.10
CA ILE A 32 -11.19 16.04 1.09
C ILE A 32 -11.73 17.24 0.32
N SER A 33 -11.61 18.42 0.93
CA SER A 33 -11.96 19.70 0.32
C SER A 33 -10.99 20.78 0.78
N VAL A 34 -10.75 21.76 -0.07
CA VAL A 34 -10.08 23.03 0.25
C VAL A 34 -11.08 24.17 0.06
N MET A 35 -10.75 25.37 0.53
CA MET A 35 -11.62 26.53 0.32
C MET A 35 -11.85 26.74 -1.19
N ASN A 36 -13.10 26.99 -1.59
CA ASN A 36 -13.52 27.16 -2.98
C ASN A 36 -13.38 25.90 -3.88
N SER A 37 -13.33 24.70 -3.30
CA SER A 37 -13.38 23.44 -4.04
C SER A 37 -14.65 22.63 -3.74
N GLY A 38 -15.02 21.74 -4.66
CA GLY A 38 -15.98 20.67 -4.38
C GLY A 38 -15.37 19.57 -3.51
N VAL A 39 -16.21 18.86 -2.75
CA VAL A 39 -15.77 17.69 -1.96
C VAL A 39 -15.34 16.55 -2.88
N VAL A 40 -14.18 15.95 -2.61
CA VAL A 40 -13.70 14.77 -3.32
C VAL A 40 -13.66 13.60 -2.36
N GLU A 41 -14.35 12.52 -2.71
CA GLU A 41 -14.32 11.26 -1.96
C GLU A 41 -13.14 10.43 -2.47
N VAL A 42 -12.19 10.08 -1.60
CA VAL A 42 -11.08 9.19 -1.93
C VAL A 42 -11.31 7.84 -1.27
N LYS A 43 -11.42 6.80 -2.09
CA LYS A 43 -11.66 5.42 -1.67
C LYS A 43 -10.38 4.61 -1.57
N GLY A 44 -10.44 3.58 -0.72
CA GLY A 44 -9.40 2.57 -0.64
C GLY A 44 -8.15 3.06 0.06
N VAL A 45 -8.30 3.89 1.10
CA VAL A 45 -7.18 4.25 1.97
C VAL A 45 -6.89 3.06 2.87
N GLN A 46 -5.85 2.30 2.53
CA GLN A 46 -5.56 1.02 3.20
C GLN A 46 -4.72 1.21 4.46
N GLN A 47 -3.74 2.12 4.42
CA GLN A 47 -2.76 2.31 5.48
C GLN A 47 -2.87 3.71 6.10
N LEU A 48 -2.79 3.77 7.43
CA LEU A 48 -2.83 5.03 8.18
C LEU A 48 -1.70 5.98 7.76
N ASP A 49 -0.52 5.45 7.41
CA ASP A 49 0.63 6.25 6.97
C ASP A 49 0.43 6.87 5.57
N GLN A 50 -0.42 6.27 4.72
CA GLN A 50 -0.74 6.83 3.42
C GLN A 50 -1.72 8.01 3.52
N LEU A 51 -2.51 8.06 4.59
CA LEU A 51 -3.58 9.04 4.76
C LEU A 51 -3.05 10.48 4.67
N GLU A 52 -1.90 10.77 5.31
CA GLU A 52 -1.27 12.09 5.25
C GLU A 52 -0.81 12.45 3.83
N LYS A 53 -0.19 11.50 3.13
CA LYS A 53 0.27 11.69 1.74
C LYS A 53 -0.91 11.95 0.80
N ILE A 54 -1.97 11.16 0.93
CA ILE A 54 -3.20 11.27 0.13
C ILE A 54 -3.87 12.62 0.35
N ILE A 55 -4.02 13.04 1.62
CA ILE A 55 -4.60 14.34 1.96
C ILE A 55 -3.74 15.47 1.40
N GLY A 56 -2.42 15.39 1.58
CA GLY A 56 -1.49 16.39 1.06
C GLY A 56 -1.50 16.48 -0.47
N TYR A 57 -1.53 15.35 -1.18
CA TYR A 57 -1.63 15.31 -2.63
C TYR A 57 -2.97 15.88 -3.12
N GLU A 58 -4.09 15.42 -2.57
CA GLU A 58 -5.41 15.88 -3.01
C GLU A 58 -5.63 17.36 -2.71
N ALA A 59 -5.18 17.87 -1.57
CA ALA A 59 -5.23 19.30 -1.27
C ALA A 59 -4.43 20.13 -2.30
N LYS A 60 -3.21 19.68 -2.67
CA LYS A 60 -2.41 20.32 -3.73
C LYS A 60 -3.09 20.24 -5.09
N ARG A 61 -3.67 19.08 -5.44
CA ARG A 61 -4.41 18.89 -6.68
C ARG A 61 -5.59 19.85 -6.78
N GLN A 62 -6.41 19.92 -5.73
CA GLN A 62 -7.56 20.81 -5.69
C GLN A 62 -7.16 22.28 -5.80
N HIS A 63 -6.13 22.70 -5.06
CA HIS A 63 -5.61 24.06 -5.18
C HIS A 63 -5.07 24.35 -6.59
N GLY A 64 -4.33 23.41 -7.18
CA GLY A 64 -3.85 23.53 -8.56
C GLY A 64 -4.99 23.68 -9.56
N LEU A 65 -6.06 22.89 -9.43
CA LEU A 65 -7.24 23.03 -10.27
C LEU A 65 -7.97 24.36 -10.07
N ILE A 66 -7.99 24.94 -8.87
CA ILE A 66 -8.51 26.30 -8.64
C ILE A 66 -7.69 27.32 -9.42
N MET A 67 -6.35 27.24 -9.39
CA MET A 67 -5.48 28.13 -10.16
C MET A 67 -5.68 27.97 -11.68
N ILE A 68 -5.92 26.74 -12.16
CA ILE A 68 -6.29 26.49 -13.55
C ILE A 68 -7.64 27.16 -13.84
N ALA A 69 -8.65 26.97 -12.98
CA ALA A 69 -9.97 27.55 -13.13
C ALA A 69 -9.93 29.09 -13.20
N GLU A 70 -9.12 29.74 -12.37
CA GLU A 70 -8.94 31.20 -12.40
C GLU A 70 -8.40 31.71 -13.74
N LYS A 71 -7.49 30.95 -14.37
CA LYS A 71 -7.02 31.26 -15.73
C LYS A 71 -8.10 30.99 -16.77
N LEU A 72 -8.79 29.85 -16.66
CA LEU A 72 -9.86 29.47 -17.58
C LEU A 72 -11.03 30.44 -17.52
N LYS A 73 -11.40 31.00 -16.36
CA LYS A 73 -12.47 32.00 -16.23
C LYS A 73 -12.21 33.28 -17.02
N LYS A 74 -10.94 33.63 -17.25
CA LYS A 74 -10.55 34.78 -18.09
C LYS A 74 -10.69 34.47 -19.58
N LEU A 75 -10.83 33.20 -19.93
CA LEU A 75 -10.97 32.70 -21.29
C LEU A 75 -12.44 32.31 -21.50
N SER A 76 -13.14 32.98 -22.40
CA SER A 76 -14.50 32.59 -22.77
C SER A 76 -14.46 31.31 -23.62
N ILE A 77 -14.51 30.15 -22.96
CA ILE A 77 -14.41 28.83 -23.63
C ILE A 77 -15.82 28.34 -23.96
N THR A 78 -16.05 28.05 -25.24
CA THR A 78 -17.26 27.38 -25.72
C THR A 78 -16.82 26.28 -26.66
N ILE A 79 -17.26 25.05 -26.37
CA ILE A 79 -17.01 23.87 -27.20
C ILE A 79 -18.38 23.32 -27.59
N THR A 80 -18.60 23.19 -28.88
CA THR A 80 -19.84 22.66 -29.47
C THR A 80 -19.58 21.32 -30.15
N LYS A 81 -20.65 20.63 -30.58
CA LYS A 81 -20.50 19.38 -31.34
C LYS A 81 -19.80 19.59 -32.68
N GLU A 82 -19.86 20.79 -33.25
CA GLU A 82 -19.18 21.16 -34.50
C GLU A 82 -17.66 21.25 -34.34
N ASP A 83 -17.17 21.38 -33.10
CA ASP A 83 -15.74 21.41 -32.80
C ASP A 83 -15.12 20.01 -32.69
N VAL A 84 -15.92 18.95 -32.89
CA VAL A 84 -15.48 17.56 -32.88
C VAL A 84 -15.37 17.06 -34.32
N LEU A 85 -14.15 16.88 -34.82
CA LEU A 85 -13.87 16.47 -36.20
C LEU A 85 -13.20 15.10 -36.25
N ASP A 86 -13.53 14.32 -37.29
CA ASP A 86 -12.87 13.05 -37.59
C ASP A 86 -11.55 13.33 -38.32
N VAL A 87 -10.44 12.94 -37.71
CA VAL A 87 -9.08 13.15 -38.24
C VAL A 87 -8.40 11.84 -38.61
N THR A 88 -9.15 10.73 -38.67
CA THR A 88 -8.61 9.37 -38.93
C THR A 88 -7.78 9.32 -40.21
N GLU A 89 -8.23 10.01 -41.26
CA GLU A 89 -7.55 10.08 -42.56
C GLU A 89 -6.18 10.78 -42.50
N ILE A 90 -6.02 11.77 -41.62
CA ILE A 90 -4.77 12.53 -41.46
C ILE A 90 -3.65 11.65 -40.89
N PHE A 91 -4.04 10.68 -40.06
CA PHE A 91 -3.14 9.83 -39.29
C PHE A 91 -2.76 8.51 -39.98
N LYS A 92 -3.21 8.26 -41.22
CA LYS A 92 -2.90 7.03 -41.97
C LYS A 92 -1.39 6.74 -42.06
N ASP A 93 -0.62 7.79 -42.34
CA ASP A 93 0.83 7.71 -42.52
C ASP A 93 1.62 8.08 -41.25
N CYS A 94 0.96 8.22 -40.10
CA CYS A 94 1.62 8.63 -38.86
C CYS A 94 2.52 7.51 -38.29
N GLU A 95 3.72 7.86 -37.85
CA GLU A 95 4.70 6.88 -37.33
C GLU A 95 4.40 6.42 -35.89
N SER A 96 3.45 7.07 -35.20
CA SER A 96 3.11 6.74 -33.82
C SER A 96 2.56 5.32 -33.70
N LYS A 97 3.26 4.48 -32.92
CA LYS A 97 2.85 3.10 -32.64
C LYS A 97 1.45 3.01 -32.01
N ILE A 98 1.07 4.01 -31.22
CA ILE A 98 -0.23 4.05 -30.52
C ILE A 98 -1.36 4.26 -31.53
N ILE A 99 -1.19 5.24 -32.41
CA ILE A 99 -2.15 5.57 -33.48
C ILE A 99 -2.24 4.43 -34.49
N GLN A 100 -1.12 3.87 -34.91
CA GLN A 100 -1.09 2.73 -35.83
C GLN A 100 -1.79 1.49 -35.25
N LYS A 101 -1.67 1.26 -33.93
CA LYS A 101 -2.42 0.20 -33.25
C LYS A 101 -3.92 0.48 -33.27
N ALA A 102 -4.34 1.72 -33.02
CA ALA A 102 -5.74 2.12 -33.07
C ALA A 102 -6.35 1.92 -34.47
N LEU A 103 -5.63 2.33 -35.52
CA LEU A 103 -6.04 2.13 -36.92
C LEU A 103 -6.17 0.64 -37.27
N LYS A 104 -5.23 -0.21 -36.85
CA LYS A 104 -5.31 -1.67 -37.03
C LYS A 104 -6.51 -2.31 -36.34
N SER A 105 -6.95 -1.76 -35.21
CA SER A 105 -8.18 -2.18 -34.52
C SER A 105 -9.46 -1.57 -35.09
N ASN A 106 -9.39 -0.90 -36.25
CA ASN A 106 -10.51 -0.20 -36.89
C ASN A 106 -11.17 0.86 -35.97
N ALA A 107 -10.37 1.45 -35.07
CA ALA A 107 -10.81 2.53 -34.19
C ALA A 107 -10.84 3.86 -34.95
N LYS A 108 -11.75 4.75 -34.56
CA LYS A 108 -11.81 6.11 -35.10
C LYS A 108 -10.95 7.05 -34.28
N ILE A 109 -10.37 8.04 -34.94
CA ILE A 109 -9.57 9.09 -34.34
C ILE A 109 -10.32 10.40 -34.51
N LYS A 110 -10.72 11.00 -33.40
CA LYS A 110 -11.40 12.29 -33.38
C LYS A 110 -10.52 13.34 -32.71
N ALA A 111 -10.64 14.56 -33.19
CA ALA A 111 -10.02 15.72 -32.57
C ALA A 111 -11.09 16.70 -32.08
N ILE A 112 -10.86 17.31 -30.92
CA ILE A 112 -11.69 18.33 -30.32
C ILE A 112 -10.93 19.65 -30.41
N ARG A 113 -11.49 20.62 -31.11
CA ARG A 113 -10.99 21.99 -31.16
C ARG A 113 -11.44 22.77 -29.92
N VAL A 114 -10.52 23.51 -29.32
CA VAL A 114 -10.81 24.39 -28.18
C VAL A 114 -10.18 25.76 -28.41
N ARG A 115 -11.03 26.77 -28.65
CA ARG A 115 -10.56 28.13 -28.97
C ARG A 115 -9.91 28.80 -27.76
N ASN A 116 -8.85 29.58 -28.00
CA ASN A 116 -8.09 30.31 -26.97
C ASN A 116 -7.56 29.43 -25.82
N PHE A 117 -7.19 28.19 -26.11
CA PHE A 117 -6.82 27.18 -25.11
C PHE A 117 -5.35 26.74 -25.18
N SER A 118 -4.54 27.41 -26.00
CA SER A 118 -3.11 27.14 -26.10
C SER A 118 -2.41 27.27 -24.75
N GLY A 119 -1.63 26.25 -24.37
CA GLY A 119 -0.90 26.19 -23.10
C GLY A 119 -1.74 25.79 -21.87
N MET A 120 -3.07 25.67 -21.99
CA MET A 120 -3.94 25.39 -20.84
C MET A 120 -4.07 23.90 -20.49
N PHE A 121 -3.88 22.98 -21.44
CA PHE A 121 -3.81 21.55 -21.13
C PHE A 121 -2.54 21.19 -20.37
N GLY A 122 -1.43 21.82 -20.75
CA GLY A 122 -0.10 21.65 -20.19
C GLY A 122 0.21 22.55 -18.99
N PHE A 123 -0.62 23.55 -18.68
CA PHE A 123 -0.37 24.44 -17.54
C PHE A 123 -0.34 23.65 -16.22
N GLU A 124 0.78 23.78 -15.51
CA GLU A 124 1.14 22.94 -14.36
C GLU A 124 1.43 23.81 -13.13
N PRO A 125 0.41 24.16 -12.32
CA PRO A 125 0.60 24.93 -11.08
C PRO A 125 1.46 24.20 -10.04
N TYR A 126 1.38 22.88 -10.02
CA TYR A 126 2.19 21.98 -9.20
C TYR A 126 2.66 20.83 -10.06
N SER A 127 3.85 20.32 -9.78
CA SER A 127 4.40 19.12 -10.44
C SER A 127 3.37 17.98 -10.44
N GLY A 128 3.09 17.45 -11.63
CA GLY A 128 2.14 16.38 -11.90
C GLY A 128 0.66 16.81 -11.93
N ILE A 129 0.31 18.07 -11.67
CA ILE A 129 -1.08 18.57 -11.64
C ILE A 129 -1.33 19.46 -12.85
N ARG A 130 -1.98 18.90 -13.87
CA ARG A 130 -2.36 19.62 -15.11
C ARG A 130 -3.68 19.10 -15.65
N LEU A 131 -4.42 19.94 -16.37
CA LEU A 131 -5.74 19.57 -16.90
C LEU A 131 -5.67 18.41 -17.89
N GLY A 132 -4.61 18.34 -18.71
CA GLY A 132 -4.38 17.21 -19.61
C GLY A 132 -4.29 15.86 -18.89
N LYS A 133 -3.66 15.80 -17.70
CA LYS A 133 -3.58 14.57 -16.89
C LYS A 133 -4.96 14.17 -16.36
N GLU A 134 -5.77 15.13 -15.91
CA GLU A 134 -7.14 14.89 -15.46
C GLU A 134 -8.04 14.33 -16.56
N ILE A 135 -7.93 14.89 -17.77
CA ILE A 135 -8.67 14.39 -18.93
C ILE A 135 -8.18 12.98 -19.33
N GLY A 136 -6.86 12.76 -19.32
CA GLY A 136 -6.29 11.43 -19.54
C GLY A 136 -6.78 10.37 -18.55
N GLN A 137 -6.92 10.74 -17.27
CA GLN A 137 -7.49 9.86 -16.25
C GLN A 137 -8.99 9.60 -16.47
N LEU A 138 -9.75 10.62 -16.88
CA LEU A 138 -11.18 10.49 -17.18
C LEU A 138 -11.43 9.50 -18.31
N VAL A 139 -10.69 9.56 -19.42
CA VAL A 139 -10.93 8.67 -20.58
C VAL A 139 -10.59 7.21 -20.30
N ARG A 140 -9.69 6.94 -19.33
CA ARG A 140 -9.37 5.58 -18.90
C ARG A 140 -10.56 4.86 -18.28
N PHE A 141 -11.49 5.61 -17.66
CA PHE A 141 -12.76 5.05 -17.18
C PHE A 141 -13.59 4.43 -18.32
N PHE A 142 -13.51 4.97 -19.54
CA PHE A 142 -14.18 4.46 -20.73
C PHE A 142 -13.39 3.34 -21.44
N GLY A 143 -12.27 2.89 -20.85
CA GLY A 143 -11.39 1.88 -21.46
C GLY A 143 -10.47 2.41 -22.55
N ILE A 144 -10.31 3.74 -22.67
CA ILE A 144 -9.41 4.39 -23.62
C ILE A 144 -8.08 4.69 -22.92
N GLY A 145 -6.95 4.35 -23.53
CA GLY A 145 -5.63 4.42 -22.87
C GLY A 145 -5.20 5.83 -22.42
N GLY A 146 -5.65 6.87 -23.13
CA GLY A 146 -5.32 8.27 -22.87
C GLY A 146 -5.80 9.18 -24.00
N VAL A 147 -5.34 10.43 -23.95
CA VAL A 147 -5.57 11.47 -24.97
C VAL A 147 -4.23 12.08 -25.36
N PHE A 148 -4.16 12.68 -26.54
CA PHE A 148 -3.06 13.57 -26.93
C PHE A 148 -3.57 15.01 -26.94
N HIS A 149 -2.79 15.98 -26.48
CA HIS A 149 -3.20 17.39 -26.55
C HIS A 149 -2.13 18.29 -27.19
N SER A 150 -2.54 19.45 -27.69
CA SER A 150 -1.65 20.42 -28.37
C SER A 150 -0.38 20.73 -27.59
N ASP A 151 -0.49 20.89 -26.26
CA ASP A 151 0.63 21.35 -25.43
C ASP A 151 1.68 20.28 -25.11
N GLU A 152 1.43 19.00 -25.43
CA GLU A 152 2.41 17.91 -25.29
C GLU A 152 2.96 17.40 -26.62
N LEU A 153 2.45 17.93 -27.74
CA LEU A 153 2.87 17.56 -29.09
C LEU A 153 3.81 18.64 -29.65
N PRO A 154 4.83 18.28 -30.44
CA PRO A 154 5.13 16.96 -31.01
C PRO A 154 5.75 15.98 -30.00
N ASN A 155 5.19 14.76 -29.89
CA ASN A 155 5.72 13.68 -29.05
C ASN A 155 5.04 12.33 -29.42
N TYR A 156 5.48 11.23 -28.80
CA TYR A 156 4.89 9.89 -28.95
C TYR A 156 4.85 9.36 -30.41
N GLY A 157 5.78 9.83 -31.25
CA GLY A 157 5.83 9.52 -32.69
C GLY A 157 4.82 10.28 -33.54
N ILE A 158 4.20 11.34 -33.02
CA ILE A 158 3.44 12.33 -33.78
C ILE A 158 4.38 13.50 -34.04
N ASN A 159 4.78 13.67 -35.29
CA ASN A 159 5.80 14.65 -35.69
C ASN A 159 5.17 16.01 -36.00
N ASP A 160 5.99 17.06 -36.14
CA ASP A 160 5.52 18.42 -36.47
C ASP A 160 4.65 18.44 -37.73
N SER A 161 5.00 17.65 -38.75
CA SER A 161 4.21 17.53 -39.98
C SER A 161 2.78 17.03 -39.74
N ASP A 162 2.59 16.13 -38.76
CA ASP A 162 1.27 15.59 -38.43
C ASP A 162 0.47 16.60 -37.61
N VAL A 163 1.12 17.29 -36.68
CA VAL A 163 0.53 18.39 -35.92
C VAL A 163 0.05 19.50 -36.87
N ASP A 164 0.87 19.90 -37.83
CA ASP A 164 0.53 20.93 -38.82
C ASP A 164 -0.67 20.53 -39.70
N LYS A 165 -0.75 19.26 -40.12
CA LYS A 165 -1.92 18.75 -40.87
C LYS A 165 -3.19 18.83 -40.03
N VAL A 166 -3.11 18.46 -38.75
CA VAL A 166 -4.25 18.55 -37.81
C VAL A 166 -4.66 20.00 -37.59
N ARG A 167 -3.71 20.91 -37.35
CA ARG A 167 -4.01 22.35 -37.17
C ARG A 167 -4.68 22.95 -38.39
N LYS A 168 -4.22 22.61 -39.60
CA LYS A 168 -4.83 23.04 -40.86
C LYS A 168 -6.24 22.50 -41.04
N HIS A 169 -6.45 21.21 -40.76
CA HIS A 169 -7.77 20.59 -40.91
C HIS A 169 -8.81 21.11 -39.90
N LEU A 170 -8.37 21.43 -38.69
CA LEU A 170 -9.21 22.00 -37.63
C LEU A 170 -9.39 23.52 -37.74
N GLU A 171 -8.72 24.17 -38.71
CA GLU A 171 -8.73 25.63 -38.92
C GLU A 171 -8.33 26.41 -37.66
N LEU A 172 -7.27 25.97 -36.98
CA LEU A 172 -6.83 26.54 -35.70
C LEU A 172 -5.95 27.78 -35.87
N ALA A 173 -6.21 28.81 -35.05
CA ALA A 173 -5.28 29.93 -34.86
C ALA A 173 -4.14 29.56 -33.88
N ASP A 174 -3.13 30.42 -33.76
CA ASP A 174 -1.98 30.19 -32.86
C ASP A 174 -2.39 30.11 -31.37
N GLY A 175 -3.44 30.83 -30.98
CA GLY A 175 -3.98 30.83 -29.62
C GLY A 175 -4.89 29.64 -29.29
N ASP A 176 -5.24 28.80 -30.26
CA ASP A 176 -6.16 27.69 -30.06
C ASP A 176 -5.44 26.41 -29.60
N GLY A 177 -6.16 25.57 -28.86
CA GLY A 177 -5.73 24.25 -28.46
C GLY A 177 -6.54 23.15 -29.15
N PHE A 178 -6.02 21.94 -29.16
CA PHE A 178 -6.76 20.77 -29.63
C PHE A 178 -6.42 19.53 -28.80
N LEU A 179 -7.32 18.55 -28.83
CA LEU A 179 -7.16 17.27 -28.17
C LEU A 179 -7.54 16.16 -29.12
N ILE A 180 -6.71 15.11 -29.22
CA ILE A 180 -6.93 13.94 -30.06
C ILE A 180 -7.24 12.74 -29.16
N ILE A 181 -8.27 11.99 -29.53
CA ILE A 181 -8.67 10.75 -28.87
C ILE A 181 -8.95 9.66 -29.91
N ALA A 182 -8.46 8.46 -29.64
CA ALA A 182 -8.62 7.29 -30.49
C ALA A 182 -9.35 6.17 -29.73
N GLY A 183 -10.41 5.62 -30.32
CA GLY A 183 -11.19 4.56 -29.70
C GLY A 183 -12.31 3.99 -30.58
N GLU A 184 -12.99 2.96 -30.10
CA GLU A 184 -14.17 2.38 -30.76
C GLU A 184 -15.34 3.37 -30.73
N CYS A 185 -16.10 3.49 -31.84
CA CYS A 185 -17.13 4.51 -32.04
C CYS A 185 -18.09 4.70 -30.86
N SER A 186 -18.62 3.60 -30.29
CA SER A 186 -19.63 3.67 -29.23
C SER A 186 -19.09 4.28 -27.92
N LYS A 187 -17.89 3.90 -27.50
CA LYS A 187 -17.24 4.44 -26.29
C LYS A 187 -16.68 5.85 -26.52
N LEU A 188 -16.24 6.11 -27.75
CA LEU A 188 -15.60 7.36 -28.14
C LEU A 188 -16.54 8.56 -27.98
N ASP A 189 -17.80 8.43 -28.38
CA ASP A 189 -18.78 9.53 -28.29
C ASP A 189 -19.07 9.90 -26.82
N TYR A 190 -19.29 8.91 -25.94
CA TYR A 190 -19.46 9.17 -24.49
C TYR A 190 -18.21 9.78 -23.84
N ALA A 191 -17.02 9.34 -24.26
CA ALA A 191 -15.76 9.90 -23.77
C ALA A 191 -15.61 11.36 -24.19
N ILE A 192 -15.95 11.70 -25.44
CA ILE A 192 -15.90 13.07 -25.96
C ILE A 192 -16.86 13.98 -25.21
N ASP A 193 -18.12 13.57 -25.03
CA ASP A 193 -19.10 14.34 -24.26
C ASP A 193 -18.59 14.58 -22.81
N SER A 194 -17.93 13.59 -22.22
CA SER A 194 -17.34 13.70 -20.89
C SER A 194 -16.12 14.63 -20.85
N ILE A 195 -15.27 14.62 -21.89
CA ILE A 195 -14.14 15.54 -22.04
C ILE A 195 -14.64 16.99 -22.15
N ILE A 196 -15.62 17.23 -23.02
CA ILE A 196 -16.20 18.56 -23.22
C ILE A 196 -16.76 19.08 -21.90
N LYS A 197 -17.54 18.25 -21.20
CA LYS A 197 -18.06 18.59 -19.88
C LYS A 197 -16.94 18.86 -18.87
N ARG A 198 -15.87 18.05 -18.86
CA ARG A 198 -14.73 18.24 -17.94
C ARG A 198 -14.00 19.55 -18.19
N ILE A 199 -13.82 19.95 -19.45
CA ILE A 199 -13.19 21.23 -19.80
C ILE A 199 -14.07 22.41 -19.35
N GLN A 200 -15.39 22.30 -19.55
CA GLN A 200 -16.35 23.31 -19.08
C GLN A 200 -16.37 23.39 -17.54
N ASP A 201 -16.42 22.25 -16.86
CA ASP A 201 -16.40 22.17 -15.40
C ASP A 201 -15.08 22.67 -14.79
N ALA A 202 -13.96 22.52 -15.51
CA ALA A 202 -12.66 23.01 -15.05
C ALA A 202 -12.62 24.53 -14.89
N ALA A 203 -13.44 25.29 -15.62
CA ALA A 203 -13.60 26.74 -15.40
C ALA A 203 -14.34 27.05 -14.09
N ASN A 204 -15.16 26.12 -13.59
CA ASN A 204 -15.91 26.28 -12.34
C ASN A 204 -15.10 25.87 -11.09
N GLY A 205 -13.92 25.24 -11.27
CA GLY A 205 -13.04 24.83 -10.18
C GLY A 205 -12.88 23.31 -10.11
N VAL A 206 -12.86 22.79 -8.89
CA VAL A 206 -12.69 21.35 -8.65
C VAL A 206 -14.03 20.64 -8.77
N PRO A 207 -14.16 19.69 -9.71
CA PRO A 207 -15.38 18.90 -9.86
C PRO A 207 -15.56 17.91 -8.70
N ALA A 208 -16.82 17.73 -8.31
CA ALA A 208 -17.26 16.74 -7.33
C ALA A 208 -17.14 15.31 -7.89
N GLU A 209 -16.23 14.50 -7.35
CA GLU A 209 -15.96 13.16 -7.87
C GLU A 209 -15.48 12.17 -6.80
N THR A 210 -15.53 10.89 -7.14
CA THR A 210 -14.93 9.81 -6.37
C THR A 210 -13.60 9.41 -7.03
N ARG A 211 -12.53 9.36 -6.25
CA ARG A 211 -11.17 9.00 -6.66
C ARG A 211 -10.69 7.77 -5.88
N ALA A 212 -9.68 7.08 -6.38
CA ALA A 212 -9.02 5.98 -5.69
C ALA A 212 -7.63 6.41 -5.22
N ALA A 213 -7.24 5.97 -4.03
CA ALA A 213 -5.88 6.13 -3.53
C ALA A 213 -4.92 5.18 -4.27
N THR A 214 -3.73 5.69 -4.60
CA THR A 214 -2.61 4.91 -5.12
C THR A 214 -1.65 4.54 -3.99
N GLN A 215 -0.79 3.53 -4.20
CA GLN A 215 0.21 3.12 -3.21
C GLN A 215 1.22 4.24 -2.89
N ASP A 216 1.52 5.10 -3.87
CA ASP A 216 2.44 6.23 -3.74
C ASP A 216 1.83 7.43 -2.98
N GLY A 217 0.52 7.38 -2.68
CA GLY A 217 -0.20 8.46 -2.02
C GLY A 217 -0.76 9.52 -2.96
N GLU A 218 -0.78 9.29 -4.28
CA GLU A 218 -1.57 10.08 -5.24
C GLU A 218 -3.04 9.62 -5.28
N THR A 219 -3.91 10.42 -5.89
CA THR A 219 -5.31 10.08 -6.18
C THR A 219 -5.56 10.00 -7.69
N VAL A 220 -6.32 8.99 -8.12
CA VAL A 220 -6.74 8.82 -9.52
C VAL A 220 -8.25 8.85 -9.64
N PHE A 221 -8.76 9.45 -10.73
CA PHE A 221 -10.20 9.44 -11.00
C PHE A 221 -10.74 8.01 -11.06
N LEU A 222 -11.84 7.75 -10.33
CA LEU A 222 -12.53 6.47 -10.36
C LEU A 222 -13.87 6.60 -11.06
N ARG A 223 -14.72 7.53 -10.60
CA ARG A 223 -16.05 7.76 -11.16
C ARG A 223 -16.61 9.12 -10.72
N PRO A 224 -17.64 9.66 -11.41
CA PRO A 224 -18.42 10.77 -10.90
C PRO A 224 -19.03 10.42 -9.53
N ARG A 225 -19.20 11.42 -8.65
CA ARG A 225 -19.81 11.17 -7.34
C ARG A 225 -21.24 10.65 -7.54
N PRO A 226 -21.66 9.57 -6.85
CA PRO A 226 -23.06 9.14 -6.89
C PRO A 226 -23.98 10.28 -6.47
N GLY A 227 -25.10 10.45 -7.16
CA GLY A 227 -26.15 11.39 -6.74
C GLY A 227 -26.74 10.99 -5.38
N ALA A 228 -27.59 11.86 -4.82
CA ALA A 228 -28.33 11.55 -3.61
C ALA A 228 -29.09 10.22 -3.80
N SER A 229 -28.67 9.18 -3.09
CA SER A 229 -29.30 7.87 -3.19
C SER A 229 -30.76 8.00 -2.74
N ARG A 230 -31.69 7.57 -3.59
CA ARG A 230 -33.10 7.48 -3.20
C ARG A 230 -33.23 6.32 -2.21
N MET A 231 -33.27 6.63 -0.91
CA MET A 231 -33.51 5.63 0.13
C MET A 231 -35.01 5.37 0.24
N TYR A 232 -35.40 4.11 0.39
CA TYR A 232 -36.75 3.69 0.76
C TYR A 232 -36.66 2.71 1.93
N PRO A 233 -37.68 2.63 2.82
CA PRO A 233 -37.68 1.66 3.91
C PRO A 233 -37.61 0.22 3.38
N GLU A 234 -36.71 -0.59 3.92
CA GLU A 234 -36.64 -2.02 3.64
C GLU A 234 -37.86 -2.71 4.25
N THR A 235 -38.76 -3.21 3.40
CA THR A 235 -40.05 -3.80 3.82
C THR A 235 -39.94 -5.27 4.18
N ASP A 236 -38.86 -5.95 3.77
CA ASP A 236 -38.64 -7.36 4.08
C ASP A 236 -38.19 -7.56 5.53
N ILE A 237 -37.67 -6.51 6.17
CA ILE A 237 -37.17 -6.53 7.54
C ILE A 237 -38.18 -5.81 8.46
N PRO A 238 -38.78 -6.51 9.44
CA PRO A 238 -39.59 -5.86 10.44
C PRO A 238 -38.83 -4.77 11.20
N SER A 239 -39.54 -3.72 11.64
CA SER A 239 -38.94 -2.68 12.47
C SER A 239 -38.39 -3.26 13.78
N ILE A 240 -37.12 -3.01 14.06
CA ILE A 240 -36.47 -3.40 15.32
C ILE A 240 -36.73 -2.29 16.35
N SER A 241 -37.49 -2.60 17.39
CA SER A 241 -37.73 -1.69 18.51
C SER A 241 -36.64 -1.86 19.55
N VAL A 242 -35.89 -0.79 19.84
CA VAL A 242 -34.84 -0.80 20.88
C VAL A 242 -35.45 -0.32 22.20
N ILE A 243 -35.53 -1.20 23.20
CA ILE A 243 -36.16 -0.85 24.49
C ILE A 243 -35.16 -0.15 25.43
N PRO A 244 -35.63 0.70 26.39
CA PRO A 244 -34.74 1.42 27.30
C PRO A 244 -33.76 0.53 28.10
N GLU A 245 -34.17 -0.69 28.43
CA GLU A 245 -33.32 -1.67 29.14
C GLU A 245 -32.13 -2.14 28.30
N GLU A 246 -32.32 -2.35 26.99
CA GLU A 246 -31.23 -2.72 26.06
C GLU A 246 -30.23 -1.57 25.90
N VAL A 247 -30.71 -0.33 25.82
CA VAL A 247 -29.84 0.86 25.76
C VAL A 247 -29.02 0.99 27.04
N LYS A 248 -29.65 0.74 28.19
CA LYS A 248 -28.95 0.76 29.49
C LYS A 248 -27.88 -0.33 29.54
N LEU A 249 -28.22 -1.57 29.18
CA LEU A 249 -27.27 -2.67 29.14
C LEU A 249 -26.09 -2.39 28.20
N ALA A 250 -26.36 -1.83 27.00
CA ALA A 250 -25.32 -1.47 26.05
C ALA A 250 -24.40 -0.37 26.58
N ARG A 251 -24.95 0.63 27.28
CA ARG A 251 -24.17 1.68 27.94
C ARG A 251 -23.32 1.12 29.08
N ASP A 252 -23.92 0.34 29.97
CA ASP A 252 -23.22 -0.27 31.10
C ASP A 252 -22.08 -1.19 30.59
N THR A 253 -22.31 -1.90 29.48
CA THR A 253 -21.29 -2.72 28.80
C THR A 253 -20.18 -1.87 28.19
N ALA A 254 -20.53 -0.75 27.55
CA ALA A 254 -19.55 0.18 26.97
C ALA A 254 -18.70 0.85 28.05
N ASP A 255 -19.31 1.29 29.15
CA ASP A 255 -18.64 1.91 30.29
C ASP A 255 -17.75 0.92 31.05
N ALA A 256 -18.14 -0.36 31.10
CA ALA A 256 -17.32 -1.44 31.64
C ALA A 256 -16.22 -1.93 30.66
N THR A 257 -16.30 -1.57 29.38
CA THR A 257 -15.27 -1.93 28.40
C THR A 257 -14.04 -1.08 28.68
N LYS A 258 -12.91 -1.75 28.92
CA LYS A 258 -11.63 -1.08 29.16
C LYS A 258 -11.29 -0.16 28.00
N SER A 259 -10.77 1.01 28.31
CA SER A 259 -10.19 1.88 27.29
C SER A 259 -9.05 1.16 26.57
N TRP A 260 -8.70 1.64 25.37
CA TRP A 260 -7.59 1.08 24.62
C TRP A 260 -6.26 1.29 25.36
N ASP A 261 -6.08 2.41 26.05
CA ASP A 261 -4.93 2.69 26.92
C ASP A 261 -4.81 1.67 28.07
N GLU A 262 -5.90 1.44 28.80
CA GLU A 262 -5.94 0.45 29.88
C GLU A 262 -5.70 -0.96 29.37
N SER A 263 -6.23 -1.30 28.19
CA SER A 263 -6.01 -2.61 27.55
C SER A 263 -4.54 -2.83 27.20
N ILE A 264 -3.85 -1.80 26.69
CA ILE A 264 -2.41 -1.85 26.40
C ILE A 264 -1.61 -1.96 27.70
N ALA A 265 -1.97 -1.18 28.72
CA ALA A 265 -1.33 -1.25 30.03
C ALA A 265 -1.49 -2.62 30.70
N GLU A 266 -2.67 -3.25 30.58
CA GLU A 266 -2.91 -4.61 31.06
C GLU A 266 -2.04 -5.63 30.33
N ILE A 267 -1.96 -5.56 29.00
CA ILE A 267 -1.08 -6.43 28.20
C ILE A 267 0.38 -6.25 28.67
N GLN A 268 0.80 -5.00 28.88
CA GLN A 268 2.14 -4.67 29.33
C GLN A 268 2.45 -5.30 30.70
N GLN A 269 1.56 -5.13 31.68
CA GLN A 269 1.74 -5.65 33.04
C GLN A 269 1.64 -7.17 33.09
N LYS A 270 0.66 -7.76 32.42
CA LYS A 270 0.39 -9.20 32.42
C LYS A 270 1.55 -10.00 31.86
N TYR A 271 2.18 -9.51 30.80
CA TYR A 271 3.22 -10.23 30.06
C TYR A 271 4.64 -9.65 30.24
N GLY A 272 4.79 -8.55 31.00
CA GLY A 272 6.07 -7.87 31.19
C GLY A 272 6.65 -7.33 29.87
N LEU A 273 5.78 -6.88 28.97
CA LEU A 273 6.21 -6.34 27.67
C LEU A 273 6.76 -4.92 27.83
N ASN A 274 7.59 -4.50 26.87
CA ASN A 274 7.90 -3.08 26.73
C ASN A 274 6.72 -2.34 26.08
N SER A 275 6.61 -1.02 26.30
CA SER A 275 5.49 -0.21 25.81
C SER A 275 5.29 -0.33 24.28
N GLN A 276 6.37 -0.33 23.51
CA GLN A 276 6.30 -0.43 22.04
C GLN A 276 5.71 -1.78 21.59
N LEU A 277 6.16 -2.90 22.16
CA LEU A 277 5.68 -4.24 21.83
C LEU A 277 4.24 -4.43 22.30
N SER A 278 3.85 -3.85 23.43
CA SER A 278 2.46 -3.86 23.90
C SER A 278 1.53 -3.19 22.90
N GLU A 279 1.90 -2.00 22.42
CA GLU A 279 1.13 -1.30 21.38
C GLU A 279 1.06 -2.10 20.08
N GLN A 280 2.21 -2.59 19.60
CA GLN A 280 2.29 -3.38 18.37
C GLN A 280 1.42 -4.63 18.43
N ILE A 281 1.44 -5.34 19.55
CA ILE A 281 0.65 -6.56 19.73
C ILE A 281 -0.85 -6.25 19.81
N PHE A 282 -1.23 -5.20 20.55
CA PHE A 282 -2.61 -4.74 20.61
C PHE A 282 -3.16 -4.39 19.22
N ASP A 283 -2.35 -3.67 18.43
CA ASP A 283 -2.69 -3.23 17.09
C ASP A 283 -2.58 -4.33 16.03
N SER A 284 -1.93 -5.46 16.35
CA SER A 284 -1.74 -6.56 15.42
C SER A 284 -2.96 -7.48 15.27
N VAL A 285 -2.97 -8.26 14.20
CA VAL A 285 -3.90 -9.38 14.04
C VAL A 285 -3.53 -10.57 14.95
N TYR A 286 -2.32 -10.55 15.53
CA TYR A 286 -1.74 -11.69 16.24
C TYR A 286 -2.04 -11.69 17.74
N ILE A 287 -2.87 -10.79 18.28
CA ILE A 287 -3.13 -10.74 19.74
C ILE A 287 -3.59 -12.09 20.31
N GLU A 288 -4.55 -12.77 19.67
CA GLU A 288 -5.08 -14.06 20.14
C GLU A 288 -4.01 -15.16 20.02
N LEU A 289 -3.24 -15.12 18.94
CA LEU A 289 -2.13 -16.04 18.70
C LEU A 289 -1.01 -15.86 19.75
N PHE A 290 -0.69 -14.60 20.06
CA PHE A 290 0.27 -14.22 21.09
C PHE A 290 -0.18 -14.69 22.47
N GLU A 291 -1.44 -14.45 22.84
CA GLU A 291 -2.00 -14.91 24.12
C GLU A 291 -1.89 -16.44 24.23
N LYS A 292 -2.24 -17.18 23.17
CA LYS A 292 -2.14 -18.64 23.11
C LYS A 292 -0.70 -19.15 23.24
N ILE A 293 0.26 -18.56 22.53
CA ILE A 293 1.68 -18.98 22.60
C ILE A 293 2.27 -18.70 24.00
N CYS A 294 1.83 -17.62 24.65
CA CYS A 294 2.29 -17.23 25.98
C CYS A 294 1.68 -18.05 27.12
N GLU A 295 0.65 -18.88 26.88
CA GLU A 295 0.18 -19.86 27.86
C GLU A 295 1.30 -20.82 28.27
N ASN A 296 2.21 -21.14 27.33
CA ASN A 296 3.43 -21.86 27.62
C ASN A 296 4.50 -20.92 28.18
N LYS A 297 4.67 -20.94 29.52
CA LYS A 297 5.60 -20.07 30.27
C LYS A 297 7.09 -20.20 29.87
N LYS A 298 7.46 -21.20 29.08
CA LYS A 298 8.83 -21.32 28.54
C LYS A 298 9.11 -20.32 27.43
N ASN A 299 8.08 -19.81 26.77
CA ASN A 299 8.21 -18.79 25.74
C ASN A 299 8.29 -17.40 26.38
N SER A 300 9.34 -16.65 26.05
CA SER A 300 9.49 -15.27 26.52
C SER A 300 8.51 -14.36 25.78
N PRO A 301 7.58 -13.66 26.48
CA PRO A 301 6.56 -12.85 25.80
C PRO A 301 7.17 -11.75 24.91
N ASN A 302 8.23 -11.08 25.36
CA ASN A 302 8.92 -10.07 24.56
C ASN A 302 9.47 -10.65 23.24
N PHE A 303 9.99 -11.88 23.28
CA PHE A 303 10.50 -12.55 22.09
C PHE A 303 9.36 -12.95 21.14
N VAL A 304 8.27 -13.53 21.68
CA VAL A 304 7.09 -13.88 20.88
C VAL A 304 6.52 -12.64 20.18
N ALA A 305 6.34 -11.54 20.92
CA ALA A 305 5.85 -10.28 20.38
C ALA A 305 6.75 -9.73 19.28
N SER A 306 8.07 -9.74 19.49
CA SER A 306 9.06 -9.30 18.49
C SER A 306 9.03 -10.14 17.22
N ILE A 307 8.89 -11.47 17.34
CA ILE A 307 8.82 -12.36 16.18
C ILE A 307 7.54 -12.08 15.37
N LEU A 308 6.39 -12.03 16.04
CA LEU A 308 5.08 -11.83 15.40
C LEU A 308 4.95 -10.45 14.74
N CYS A 309 5.35 -9.38 15.44
CA CYS A 309 5.12 -8.00 14.98
C CYS A 309 6.27 -7.41 14.18
N SER A 310 7.52 -7.86 14.38
CA SER A 310 8.68 -7.27 13.70
C SER A 310 9.31 -8.22 12.69
N SER A 311 9.50 -9.50 13.03
CA SER A 311 10.26 -10.42 12.18
C SER A 311 9.47 -10.85 10.95
N ILE A 312 8.20 -11.22 11.11
CA ILE A 312 7.31 -11.54 9.98
C ILE A 312 7.18 -10.34 9.03
N THR A 313 6.97 -9.13 9.56
CA THR A 313 6.90 -7.90 8.76
C THR A 313 8.22 -7.60 8.03
N ASN A 314 9.37 -7.90 8.64
CA ASN A 314 10.66 -7.74 7.99
C ASN A 314 10.84 -8.74 6.83
N LEU A 315 10.38 -9.97 6.99
CA LEU A 315 10.37 -10.97 5.90
C LEU A 315 9.45 -10.52 4.75
N GLU A 316 8.28 -9.99 5.05
CA GLU A 316 7.37 -9.44 4.03
C GLU A 316 8.04 -8.29 3.24
N ARG A 317 8.76 -7.39 3.92
CA ARG A 317 9.53 -6.31 3.25
C ARG A 317 10.66 -6.82 2.36
N LYS A 318 11.20 -8.01 2.63
CA LYS A 318 12.18 -8.67 1.75
C LYS A 318 11.54 -9.33 0.52
N GLY A 319 10.21 -9.27 0.40
CA GLY A 319 9.45 -9.81 -0.73
C GLY A 319 8.95 -11.24 -0.52
N PHE A 320 8.97 -11.76 0.71
CA PHE A 320 8.41 -13.08 1.02
C PHE A 320 6.89 -13.01 1.24
N ASP A 321 6.16 -14.07 0.88
CA ASP A 321 4.70 -14.10 0.94
C ASP A 321 4.20 -14.49 2.33
N CYS A 322 3.59 -13.53 3.03
CA CYS A 322 3.02 -13.73 4.36
C CYS A 322 1.77 -14.62 4.37
N THR A 323 1.09 -14.79 3.24
CA THR A 323 -0.14 -15.60 3.16
C THR A 323 0.13 -17.10 3.29
N LEU A 324 1.36 -17.53 3.01
CA LEU A 324 1.81 -18.91 3.17
C LEU A 324 2.05 -19.28 4.65
N LEU A 325 2.34 -18.30 5.50
CA LEU A 325 2.61 -18.52 6.92
C LEU A 325 1.30 -18.55 7.72
N LYS A 326 0.72 -19.74 7.86
CA LYS A 326 -0.53 -19.94 8.59
C LYS A 326 -0.34 -19.93 10.11
N PRO A 327 -1.39 -19.59 10.90
CA PRO A 327 -1.30 -19.57 12.36
C PRO A 327 -0.82 -20.89 12.97
N GLU A 328 -1.15 -22.03 12.37
CA GLU A 328 -0.74 -23.35 12.85
C GLU A 328 0.78 -23.54 12.79
N HIS A 329 1.42 -23.05 11.71
CA HIS A 329 2.88 -23.12 11.56
C HIS A 329 3.60 -22.30 12.63
N ILE A 330 3.03 -21.14 12.99
CA ILE A 330 3.59 -20.26 14.01
C ILE A 330 3.51 -20.94 15.38
N ILE A 331 2.35 -21.49 15.75
CA ILE A 331 2.15 -22.20 17.02
C ILE A 331 3.12 -23.37 17.13
N GLU A 332 3.16 -24.24 16.12
CA GLU A 332 4.03 -25.41 16.08
C GLU A 332 5.51 -25.02 16.26
N SER A 333 5.96 -23.95 15.58
CA SER A 333 7.34 -23.48 15.70
C SER A 333 7.69 -23.02 17.12
N PHE A 334 6.77 -22.34 17.82
CA PHE A 334 6.97 -21.96 19.21
C PHE A 334 6.87 -23.13 20.20
N GLU A 335 6.09 -24.17 19.90
CA GLU A 335 6.07 -25.41 20.69
C GLU A 335 7.40 -26.18 20.58
N LEU A 336 7.98 -26.22 19.38
CA LEU A 336 9.30 -26.79 19.15
C LEU A 336 10.40 -26.01 19.88
N LEU A 337 10.32 -24.68 19.90
CA LEU A 337 11.21 -23.84 20.69
C LEU A 337 11.07 -24.14 22.20
N ALA A 338 9.84 -24.20 22.70
CA ALA A 338 9.57 -24.45 24.12
C ALA A 338 9.99 -25.86 24.58
N SER A 339 9.98 -26.83 23.66
CA SER A 339 10.50 -28.19 23.90
C SER A 339 12.02 -28.31 23.73
N GLY A 340 12.71 -27.25 23.29
CA GLY A 340 14.16 -27.22 23.11
C GLY A 340 14.66 -27.93 21.85
N LYS A 341 13.76 -28.32 20.94
CA LYS A 341 14.10 -29.01 19.68
C LYS A 341 14.74 -28.09 18.64
N ILE A 342 14.49 -26.78 18.76
CA ILE A 342 15.08 -25.74 17.91
C ILE A 342 15.62 -24.60 18.78
N PRO A 343 16.72 -23.94 18.39
CA PRO A 343 17.16 -22.69 19.00
C PRO A 343 16.31 -21.49 18.55
N LYS A 344 16.52 -20.32 19.16
CA LYS A 344 15.70 -19.12 18.90
C LYS A 344 15.89 -18.59 17.48
N GLU A 345 17.12 -18.65 16.98
CA GLU A 345 17.54 -18.15 15.67
C GLU A 345 16.88 -18.93 14.51
N SER A 346 16.40 -20.14 14.79
CA SER A 346 15.74 -21.04 13.85
C SER A 346 14.36 -20.59 13.43
N LEU A 347 13.64 -19.87 14.29
CA LEU A 347 12.27 -19.43 13.99
C LEU A 347 12.22 -18.55 12.74
N GLU A 348 13.12 -17.58 12.65
CA GLU A 348 13.18 -16.69 11.48
C GLU A 348 13.51 -17.47 10.21
N ILE A 349 14.40 -18.47 10.30
CA ILE A 349 14.80 -19.31 9.17
C ILE A 349 13.63 -20.19 8.69
N ILE A 350 12.89 -20.79 9.62
CA ILE A 350 11.70 -21.60 9.34
C ILE A 350 10.64 -20.73 8.67
N PHE A 351 10.36 -19.54 9.20
CA PHE A 351 9.37 -18.63 8.63
C PHE A 351 9.79 -18.12 7.25
N GLU A 352 11.07 -17.77 7.06
CA GLU A 352 11.60 -17.40 5.75
C GLU A 352 11.41 -18.52 4.72
N ASN A 353 11.70 -19.76 5.09
CA ASN A 353 11.54 -20.91 4.20
C ASN A 353 10.07 -21.14 3.79
N ILE A 354 9.14 -21.08 4.75
CA ILE A 354 7.70 -21.22 4.49
C ILE A 354 7.18 -20.05 3.64
N MET A 355 7.51 -18.81 3.99
CA MET A 355 7.08 -17.61 3.25
C MET A 355 7.73 -17.51 1.85
N SER A 356 8.84 -18.22 1.61
CA SER A 356 9.44 -18.35 0.28
C SER A 356 8.80 -19.43 -0.60
N GLY A 357 7.85 -20.21 -0.06
CA GLY A 357 7.20 -21.31 -0.76
C GLY A 357 8.04 -22.58 -0.92
N LYS A 358 9.20 -22.65 -0.26
CA LYS A 358 10.10 -23.82 -0.32
C LYS A 358 9.64 -24.99 0.56
N SER A 359 8.85 -24.70 1.60
CA SER A 359 8.31 -25.70 2.53
C SER A 359 6.84 -25.44 2.82
N GLU A 360 6.04 -26.51 2.83
CA GLU A 360 4.60 -26.44 3.11
C GLU A 360 4.27 -26.49 4.60
N ASN A 361 5.19 -26.99 5.44
CA ASN A 361 5.02 -27.13 6.88
C ASN A 361 6.35 -26.99 7.63
N VAL A 362 6.27 -26.91 8.96
CA VAL A 362 7.42 -26.67 9.85
C VAL A 362 8.42 -27.83 9.81
N ALA A 363 7.96 -29.08 9.74
CA ALA A 363 8.82 -30.25 9.68
C ALA A 363 9.71 -30.27 8.41
N ILE A 364 9.15 -29.96 7.24
CA ILE A 364 9.89 -29.86 5.98
C ILE A 364 10.85 -28.66 6.01
N ALA A 365 10.42 -27.55 6.61
CA ALA A 365 11.28 -26.38 6.78
C ALA A 365 12.51 -26.72 7.64
N MET A 366 12.33 -27.46 8.73
CA MET A 366 13.44 -27.91 9.58
C MET A 366 14.41 -28.85 8.85
N GLN A 367 13.90 -29.81 8.07
CA GLN A 367 14.72 -30.74 7.30
C GLN A 367 15.50 -30.04 6.19
N SER A 368 14.85 -29.13 5.45
CA SER A 368 15.47 -28.41 4.33
C SER A 368 16.51 -27.38 4.76
N THR A 369 16.44 -26.90 5.99
CA THR A 369 17.36 -25.90 6.53
C THR A 369 18.41 -26.49 7.46
N ASP A 370 18.35 -27.79 7.75
CA ASP A 370 19.24 -28.51 8.66
C ASP A 370 19.28 -27.84 10.06
N VAL A 371 18.11 -27.37 10.50
CA VAL A 371 17.92 -26.51 11.68
C VAL A 371 17.64 -27.32 12.97
N SER A 372 17.85 -28.63 12.92
CA SER A 372 17.78 -29.50 14.10
C SER A 372 18.82 -29.14 15.15
N SER A 373 18.45 -29.26 16.44
CA SER A 373 19.38 -29.11 17.56
C SER A 373 20.60 -30.02 17.39
N MET A 374 21.78 -29.41 17.31
CA MET A 374 23.06 -30.12 17.26
C MET A 374 23.50 -30.50 18.68
N ASN A 375 24.04 -31.71 18.84
CA ASN A 375 24.53 -32.20 20.14
C ASN A 375 25.85 -31.50 20.54
N GLU A 376 26.14 -31.45 21.85
CA GLU A 376 27.35 -30.80 22.37
C GLU A 376 28.65 -31.39 21.81
N ASP A 377 28.70 -32.70 21.53
CA ASP A 377 29.91 -33.36 20.99
C ASP A 377 30.23 -32.91 19.55
N GLU A 378 29.22 -32.77 18.69
CA GLU A 378 29.40 -32.24 17.33
C GLU A 378 29.82 -30.77 17.35
N LEU A 379 29.21 -29.99 18.24
CA LEU A 379 29.58 -28.58 18.44
C LEU A 379 31.02 -28.44 18.94
N ASN A 380 31.46 -29.30 19.86
CA ASN A 380 32.83 -29.30 20.35
C ASN A 380 33.83 -29.54 19.22
N GLY A 381 33.56 -30.51 18.34
CA GLY A 381 34.41 -30.80 17.18
C GLY A 381 34.54 -29.60 16.22
N ILE A 382 33.43 -28.93 15.90
CA ILE A 382 33.44 -27.74 15.03
C ILE A 382 34.20 -26.59 15.70
N LEU A 383 33.99 -26.35 17.00
CA LEU A 383 34.68 -25.30 17.72
C LEU A 383 36.19 -25.56 17.82
N ASP A 384 36.61 -26.80 18.02
CA ASP A 384 38.03 -27.19 18.04
C ASP A 384 38.68 -26.93 16.68
N GLU A 385 38.02 -27.29 15.58
CA GLU A 385 38.51 -27.05 14.23
C GLU A 385 38.64 -25.54 13.93
N ILE A 386 37.66 -24.74 14.35
CA ILE A 386 37.69 -23.27 14.22
C ILE A 386 38.84 -22.66 15.02
N ILE A 387 39.06 -23.12 16.26
CA ILE A 387 40.16 -22.65 17.12
C ILE A 387 41.50 -23.05 16.51
N GLN A 388 41.64 -24.29 16.04
CA GLN A 388 42.87 -24.80 15.44
C GLN A 388 43.26 -24.00 14.19
N ASN A 389 42.28 -23.71 13.33
CA ASN A 389 42.47 -22.89 12.12
C ASN A 389 42.76 -21.41 12.40
N ASN A 390 42.51 -20.93 13.63
CA ASN A 390 42.73 -19.53 14.04
C ASN A 390 43.67 -19.42 15.25
N THR A 391 44.57 -20.39 15.44
CA THR A 391 45.45 -20.49 16.62
C THR A 391 46.36 -19.28 16.82
N GLU A 392 46.87 -18.68 15.74
CA GLU A 392 47.67 -17.44 15.83
C GLU A 392 46.86 -16.26 16.39
N LEU A 393 45.58 -16.20 16.04
CA LEU A 393 44.67 -15.13 16.45
C LEU A 393 44.29 -15.29 17.93
N VAL A 394 44.08 -16.53 18.38
CA VAL A 394 43.85 -16.87 19.80
C VAL A 394 45.08 -16.53 20.65
N LYS A 395 46.29 -16.89 20.22
CA LYS A 395 47.53 -16.56 20.96
C LYS A 395 47.79 -15.07 21.07
N LYS A 396 47.37 -14.27 20.08
CA LYS A 396 47.61 -12.82 20.04
C LYS A 396 46.58 -12.02 20.82
N LEU A 397 45.33 -12.47 20.87
CA LEU A 397 44.20 -11.70 21.45
C LEU A 397 43.61 -12.33 22.72
N GLY A 398 43.95 -13.58 23.05
CA GLY A 398 43.44 -14.29 24.24
C GLY A 398 41.91 -14.30 24.30
N GLU A 399 41.35 -13.90 25.44
CA GLU A 399 39.91 -13.74 25.67
C GLU A 399 39.21 -12.84 24.62
N ASN A 400 39.90 -11.86 24.04
CA ASN A 400 39.31 -10.97 23.02
C ASN A 400 39.13 -11.65 21.66
N ALA A 401 39.75 -12.83 21.43
CA ALA A 401 39.54 -13.62 20.22
C ALA A 401 38.13 -14.21 20.15
N VAL A 402 37.44 -14.36 21.31
CA VAL A 402 36.08 -14.91 21.41
C VAL A 402 35.12 -14.14 20.51
N THR A 403 35.24 -12.81 20.40
CA THR A 403 34.31 -11.99 19.61
C THR A 403 34.41 -12.29 18.10
N THR A 404 35.64 -12.46 17.59
CA THR A 404 35.88 -12.79 16.18
C THR A 404 35.50 -14.24 15.88
N LEU A 405 35.89 -15.17 16.77
CA LEU A 405 35.58 -16.59 16.62
C LEU A 405 34.08 -16.88 16.75
N MET A 406 33.36 -16.11 17.57
CA MET A 406 31.90 -16.15 17.63
C MET A 406 31.28 -15.86 16.25
N GLY A 407 31.79 -14.87 15.52
CA GLY A 407 31.31 -14.56 14.17
C GLY A 407 31.56 -15.68 13.16
N ILE A 408 32.69 -16.38 13.27
CA ILE A 408 33.04 -17.52 12.40
C ILE A 408 32.22 -18.76 12.77
N ALA A 409 32.12 -19.08 14.06
CA ALA A 409 31.31 -20.20 14.56
C ALA A 409 29.84 -20.00 14.19
N MET A 410 29.27 -18.82 14.44
CA MET A 410 27.89 -18.54 14.06
C MET A 410 27.65 -18.61 12.54
N LYS A 411 28.64 -18.38 11.68
CA LYS A 411 28.44 -18.63 10.23
C LYS A 411 28.21 -20.11 9.91
N GLN A 412 28.79 -21.03 10.70
CA GLN A 412 28.67 -22.47 10.47
C GLN A 412 27.52 -23.11 11.27
N VAL A 413 27.23 -22.63 12.48
CA VAL A 413 26.25 -23.27 13.39
C VAL A 413 24.95 -22.48 13.60
N ARG A 414 24.78 -21.32 12.94
CA ARG A 414 23.55 -20.50 13.07
C ARG A 414 22.32 -21.31 12.67
N GLY A 415 21.32 -21.31 13.57
CA GLY A 415 20.09 -22.08 13.40
C GLY A 415 20.15 -23.50 13.97
N LYS A 416 21.33 -23.99 14.41
CA LYS A 416 21.48 -25.34 14.99
C LYS A 416 21.74 -25.33 16.49
N VAL A 417 22.45 -24.31 16.99
CA VAL A 417 22.77 -24.14 18.42
C VAL A 417 22.49 -22.70 18.85
N SER A 418 22.06 -22.51 20.10
CA SER A 418 21.90 -21.18 20.68
C SER A 418 23.23 -20.44 20.77
N GLY A 419 23.23 -19.14 20.44
CA GLY A 419 24.46 -18.33 20.54
C GLY A 419 25.05 -18.26 21.96
N GLN A 420 24.22 -18.45 23.00
CA GLN A 420 24.69 -18.50 24.39
C GLN A 420 25.55 -19.75 24.65
N THR A 421 25.08 -20.92 24.22
CA THR A 421 25.82 -22.19 24.36
C THR A 421 27.17 -22.12 23.64
N VAL A 422 27.17 -21.59 22.41
CA VAL A 422 28.39 -21.41 21.60
C VAL A 422 29.39 -20.48 22.32
N ASN A 423 28.93 -19.37 22.90
CA ASN A 423 29.78 -18.43 23.62
C ASN A 423 30.40 -19.05 24.88
N VAL A 424 29.61 -19.77 25.68
CA VAL A 424 30.07 -20.44 26.90
C VAL A 424 31.15 -21.47 26.57
N LEU A 425 30.93 -22.31 25.56
CA LEU A 425 31.89 -23.34 25.15
C LEU A 425 33.16 -22.75 24.53
N LEU A 426 33.04 -21.72 23.68
CA LEU A 426 34.20 -21.01 23.12
C LEU A 426 35.07 -20.38 24.21
N ARG A 427 34.45 -19.69 25.17
CA ARG A 427 35.17 -19.09 26.30
C ARG A 427 35.90 -20.14 27.12
N LYS A 428 35.22 -21.25 27.43
CA LYS A 428 35.83 -22.35 28.18
C LYS A 428 37.04 -22.93 27.44
N LYS A 429 36.90 -23.27 26.16
CA LYS A 429 38.01 -23.80 25.34
C LYS A 429 39.18 -22.83 25.21
N ILE A 430 38.92 -21.54 25.04
CA ILE A 430 39.98 -20.51 24.94
C ILE A 430 40.67 -20.28 26.28
N SER A 431 39.96 -20.43 27.40
CA SER A 431 40.56 -20.32 28.75
C SER A 431 41.40 -21.53 29.16
N GLU A 432 41.14 -22.69 28.55
CA GLU A 432 41.88 -23.94 28.78
C GLU A 432 43.12 -24.08 27.87
N LEU A 433 43.32 -23.14 26.94
CA LEU A 433 44.46 -23.00 26.01
C LEU A 433 45.48 -21.98 26.54
#